data_AF-A0A7C1DM77-F1
#
_entry.id   AF-A0A7C1DM77-F1
#
_cell.length_a   1.000
_cell.length_b   1.000
_cell.length_c   1.000
_cell.angle_alpha   90.00
_cell.angle_beta   90.00
_cell.angle_gamma   90.00
#
_symmetry.space_group_name_H-M   'P 1'
#
loop_
_entity.id
_entity.type
_entity.pdbx_description
1 polymer ?
#
loop_
_entity_poly.entity_id
_entity_poly.type
_entity_poly.pdbx_seq_one_letter_code
_entity_poly.pdbx_strand_id
1 'polypeptide(L)' 'MRWWVIHAGLSLTSVFFLLFGIDLLVASYRLSDPFYFIMTFFSSNLIILISAALLTGFCWRMIALAAGRRRPDA' A
#
# COMPACT_ATOMS: atom_id res chain seq x y z
N MET A 1 -21.85 -5.52 9.76
CA MET A 1 -20.94 -6.42 9.02
C MET A 1 -20.18 -5.75 7.86
N ARG A 2 -20.83 -5.07 6.90
CA ARG A 2 -20.20 -4.55 5.64
C ARG A 2 -18.92 -3.71 5.81
N TRP A 3 -18.81 -2.89 6.86
CA TRP A 3 -17.65 -2.02 7.08
C TRP A 3 -16.35 -2.78 7.37
N TRP A 4 -16.41 -3.89 8.10
CA TRP A 4 -15.22 -4.67 8.46
C TRP A 4 -14.65 -5.43 7.26
N VAL A 5 -15.53 -5.94 6.39
CA VAL A 5 -15.14 -6.62 5.13
C VAL A 5 -14.46 -5.66 4.16
N ILE A 6 -14.94 -4.41 4.07
CA ILE A 6 -14.32 -3.39 3.22
C ILE A 6 -12.93 -3.02 3.76
N HIS A 7 -12.77 -2.85 5.08
CA HIS A 7 -11.47 -2.58 5.68
C HIS A 7 -10.48 -3.74 5.51
N ALA A 8 -10.94 -4.98 5.71
CA ALA A 8 -10.12 -6.17 5.49
C ALA A 8 -9.74 -6.33 3.99
N GLY A 9 -10.70 -6.10 3.09
CA GLY A 9 -10.49 -6.15 1.65
C GLY A 9 -9.53 -5.07 1.15
N LEU A 10 -9.67 -3.82 1.60
CA LEU A 10 -8.74 -2.75 1.21
C LEU A 10 -7.33 -2.98 1.76
N SER A 11 -7.18 -3.51 2.97
CA SER A 11 -5.87 -3.87 3.52
C SER A 11 -5.21 -4.96 2.68
N LEU A 12 -5.96 -5.99 2.27
CA LEU A 12 -5.43 -7.08 1.44
C LEU A 12 -5.03 -6.56 0.04
N THR A 13 -5.89 -5.76 -0.58
CA THR A 13 -5.61 -5.14 -1.89
C THR A 13 -4.40 -4.22 -1.83
N SER A 14 -4.23 -3.45 -0.74
CA SER A 14 -3.06 -2.57 -0.56
C SER A 14 -1.75 -3.36 -0.47
N VAL A 15 -1.73 -4.49 0.26
CA VAL A 15 -0.55 -5.37 0.31
C VAL A 15 -0.27 -6.02 -1.05
N PHE A 16 -1.32 -6.47 -1.76
CA PHE A 16 -1.17 -7.03 -3.10
C PHE A 16 -0.58 -6.01 -4.08
N PHE A 17 -1.11 -4.78 -4.10
CA PHE A 17 -0.62 -3.71 -4.95
C PHE A 17 0.82 -3.31 -4.61
N LEU A 18 1.21 -3.36 -3.32
CA LEU A 18 2.59 -3.13 -2.90
C LEU A 18 3.55 -4.19 -3.48
N LEU A 19 3.20 -5.46 -3.36
CA LEU A 19 3.99 -6.58 -3.92
C LEU A 19 4.08 -6.48 -5.44
N PHE A 20 2.96 -6.18 -6.11
CA PHE A 20 2.91 -5.96 -7.55
C PHE A 20 3.81 -4.79 -7.98
N GLY A 21 3.82 -3.69 -7.22
CA GLY A 21 4.72 -2.57 -7.48
C GLY A 21 6.20 -2.95 -7.38
N ILE A 22 6.57 -3.81 -6.41
CA ILE A 22 7.95 -4.32 -6.29
C ILE A 22 8.30 -5.24 -7.45
N ASP A 23 7.39 -6.14 -7.85
CA ASP A 23 7.60 -7.02 -8.99
C ASP A 23 7.83 -6.21 -10.28
N LEU A 24 7.00 -5.18 -10.49
CA LEU A 24 7.12 -4.28 -11.64
C LEU A 24 8.43 -3.46 -11.61
N LEU A 25 8.89 -3.09 -10.41
CA LEU A 25 10.19 -2.43 -10.22
C LEU A 25 11.34 -3.37 -10.62
N VAL A 26 11.30 -4.63 -10.18
CA VAL A 26 12.29 -5.66 -10.58
C VAL A 26 12.25 -5.91 -12.09
N ALA A 27 11.05 -5.97 -12.68
CA ALA A 27 10.88 -6.09 -14.12
C ALA A 27 11.50 -4.89 -14.87
N SER A 28 11.36 -3.67 -14.34
CA SER A 28 11.98 -2.48 -14.92
C SER A 28 13.50 -2.61 -15.00
N TYR A 29 14.16 -3.16 -13.96
CA TYR A 29 15.61 -3.37 -13.97
C TYR A 29 16.09 -4.40 -15.01
N ARG A 30 15.20 -5.25 -15.52
CA ARG A 30 15.53 -6.23 -16.57
C ARG A 30 15.35 -5.67 -17.98
N LEU A 31 14.78 -4.48 -18.13
CA LEU A 31 14.60 -3.84 -19.43
C LEU A 31 15.91 -3.22 -19.92
N SER A 32 16.30 -3.61 -21.13
CA SER A 32 17.48 -3.08 -21.83
C SER A 32 17.23 -1.69 -22.45
N ASP A 33 15.97 -1.35 -22.74
CA ASP A 33 15.61 -0.07 -23.34
C ASP A 33 15.42 1.03 -22.29
N PRO A 34 16.21 2.11 -22.34
CA PRO A 34 16.19 3.16 -21.32
C PRO A 34 14.85 3.90 -21.25
N PHE A 35 14.13 4.05 -22.37
CA PHE A 35 12.83 4.70 -22.38
C PHE A 35 11.77 3.89 -21.61
N TYR A 36 11.71 2.58 -21.87
CA TYR A 36 10.79 1.69 -21.17
C TYR A 36 11.21 1.45 -19.71
N PHE A 37 12.52 1.49 -19.41
CA PHE A 37 13.04 1.48 -18.03
C PHE A 37 12.44 2.65 -17.24
N ILE A 38 12.59 3.89 -17.70
CA ILE A 38 12.08 5.07 -16.99
C ILE A 38 10.56 5.00 -16.81
N MET A 39 9.81 4.64 -17.86
CA MET A 39 8.34 4.55 -17.75
C MET A 39 7.90 3.50 -16.72
N THR A 40 8.51 2.31 -16.76
CA THR A 40 8.14 1.20 -15.88
C THR A 40 8.62 1.46 -14.45
N PHE A 41 9.83 2.01 -14.27
CA PHE A 41 10.38 2.40 -12.98
C PHE A 41 9.53 3.48 -12.31
N PHE A 42 9.17 4.53 -13.05
CA PHE A 42 8.34 5.61 -12.51
C PHE A 42 6.94 5.11 -12.12
N SER A 43 6.31 4.33 -13.00
CA SER A 43 5.01 3.70 -12.73
C SER A 43 5.05 2.81 -11.48
N SER A 44 6.07 1.95 -11.37
CA SER A 44 6.26 1.07 -10.22
C SER A 44 6.43 1.85 -8.92
N ASN A 45 7.24 2.91 -8.92
CA ASN A 45 7.42 3.76 -7.75
C ASN A 45 6.12 4.46 -7.34
N LEU A 46 5.32 4.96 -8.29
CA LEU A 46 4.02 5.56 -8.01
C LEU A 46 3.04 4.54 -7.40
N ILE A 47 3.02 3.31 -7.95
CA ILE A 47 2.22 2.20 -7.41
C ILE A 47 2.64 1.89 -5.97
N ILE A 48 3.94 1.76 -5.71
CA ILE A 48 4.49 1.50 -4.37
C ILE A 48 4.10 2.64 -3.41
N LEU A 49 4.25 3.90 -3.82
CA LEU A 49 3.91 5.08 -3.01
C LEU A 49 2.42 5.12 -2.64
N ILE A 50 1.52 4.93 -3.62
CA ILE A 50 0.07 4.91 -3.38
C ILE A 50 -0.29 3.75 -2.44
N SER A 51 0.28 2.57 -2.68
CA SER A 51 0.05 1.38 -1.86
C SER A 51 0.53 1.57 -0.42
N ALA A 52 1.72 2.13 -0.24
CA ALA A 52 2.29 2.44 1.05
C ALA A 52 1.48 3.53 1.79
N ALA A 53 1.01 4.56 1.08
CA ALA A 53 0.16 5.60 1.64
C ALA A 53 -1.19 5.03 2.13
N LEU A 54 -1.82 4.15 1.33
CA LEU A 54 -3.03 3.43 1.73
C LEU A 54 -2.78 2.57 2.97
N LEU A 55 -1.73 1.75 2.95
CA LEU A 55 -1.36 0.90 4.08
C LEU A 55 -1.09 1.72 5.35
N THR A 56 -0.38 2.84 5.22
CA THR A 56 -0.09 3.75 6.33
C THR A 56 -1.37 4.38 6.87
N GLY A 57 -2.29 4.81 6.00
CA GLY A 57 -3.61 5.30 6.42
C GLY A 57 -4.43 4.23 7.16
N PHE A 58 -4.37 2.97 6.71
CA PHE A 58 -4.99 1.85 7.42
C PHE A 58 -4.36 1.59 8.78
N CYS A 59 -3.02 1.50 8.85
CA CYS A 59 -2.28 1.34 10.09
C CYS A 59 -2.60 2.48 11.06
N TRP A 60 -2.61 3.73 10.58
CA TRP A 60 -2.95 4.89 11.40
C TRP A 60 -4.36 4.80 11.96
N ARG A 61 -5.35 4.46 11.13
CA ARG A 61 -6.75 4.30 11.55
C ARG A 61 -6.90 3.16 12.56
N MET A 62 -6.21 2.04 12.37
CA MET A 62 -6.18 0.92 13.31
C MET A 62 -5.55 1.30 14.65
N ILE A 63 -4.40 1.98 14.63
CA ILE A 63 -3.70 2.45 15.84
C ILE A 63 -4.55 3.50 16.56
N ALA A 64 -5.18 4.43 15.85
CA ALA A 64 -6.08 5.42 16.45
C ALA A 64 -7.29 4.78 17.13
N LEU A 65 -7.88 3.73 16.52
CA LEU A 65 -8.96 2.95 17.13
C LEU A 65 -8.47 2.17 18.37
N ALA A 66 -7.26 1.60 18.33
CA ALA A 66 -6.66 0.90 19.47
C ALA A 66 -6.25 1.85 20.61
N ALA A 67 -5.72 3.03 20.27
CA ALA A 67 -5.34 4.08 21.21
C ALA A 67 -6.58 4.74 21.86
N GLY A 68 -7.68 4.86 21.12
CA GLY A 68 -8.97 5.32 21.63
C GLY A 68 -9.61 4.38 22.67
N ARG A 69 -9.19 3.11 22.74
CA ARG A 69 -9.59 2.16 23.80
C ARG A 69 -8.80 2.31 25.11
N ARG A 70 -7.81 3.20 25.17
CA ARG A 70 -7.03 3.51 26.41
C ARG A 70 -7.45 4.81 27.09
N ARG A 71 -8.75 5.14 27.11
CA ARG A 71 -9.32 5.98 28.18
C ARG A 71 -10.23 5.14 29.07
N PRO A 72 -9.67 4.33 29.98
CA PRO A 72 -10.37 4.02 31.22
C PRO A 72 -10.40 5.31 32.04
N ASP A 73 -11.59 5.88 32.12
CA ASP A 73 -12.15 6.62 33.25
C ASP A 73 -11.20 7.61 33.97
N ALA A 74 -11.37 8.89 33.65
CA ALA A 74 -11.04 10.01 34.53
C ALA A 74 -12.30 10.86 34.71
#